data_AF-A0A0W0SF25-F1
#
_entry.id   AF-A0A0W0SF25-F1
#
_cell.length_a   1.000
_cell.length_b   1.000
_cell.length_c   1.000
_cell.angle_alpha   90.00
_cell.angle_beta   90.00
_cell.angle_gamma   90.00
#
_symmetry.space_group_name_H-M   'P 1'
#
loop_
_entity.id
_entity.type
_entity.pdbx_description
1 polymer ?
#
loop_
_entity_poly.entity_id
_entity_poly.type
_entity_poly.pdbx_seq_one_letter_code
_entity_poly.pdbx_strand_id
1 'polypeptide(L)' 'MVISPLPKRVKEARLATKFSQKELGIAAGIDQFSASPRINQYETGKHTPD' A
#
# COMPACT_ATOMS: atom_id res chain seq x y z
N MET A 1 10.13 15.49 -12.29
CA MET A 1 9.74 14.25 -11.58
C MET A 1 8.75 14.62 -10.49
N VAL A 2 7.47 14.35 -10.68
CA VAL A 2 6.46 14.56 -9.63
C VAL A 2 6.56 13.35 -8.70
N ILE A 3 7.31 13.48 -7.61
CA ILE A 3 7.36 12.47 -6.56
C ILE A 3 6.02 12.61 -5.81
N SER A 4 5.02 11.82 -6.20
CA SER A 4 3.76 11.78 -5.44
C SER A 4 4.08 11.42 -3.99
N PRO A 5 3.57 12.15 -2.98
CA PRO A 5 3.81 11.83 -1.57
C PRO A 5 3.03 10.59 -1.11
N LEU A 6 2.07 10.13 -1.93
CA LEU A 6 1.17 9.00 -1.61
C LEU A 6 1.91 7.72 -1.20
N PRO A 7 2.94 7.23 -1.93
CA PRO A 7 3.62 5.98 -1.59
C PRO A 7 4.26 6.02 -0.20
N LYS A 8 4.86 7.17 0.15
CA LYS A 8 5.47 7.39 1.45
C LYS A 8 4.41 7.41 2.57
N ARG A 9 3.30 8.12 2.36
CA ARG A 9 2.22 8.23 3.35
C ARG A 9 1.50 6.91 3.59
N VAL A 10 1.26 6.11 2.55
CA VAL A 10 0.67 4.77 2.67
C VAL A 10 1.57 3.88 3.53
N LYS A 11 2.88 3.90 3.27
CA LYS A 11 3.85 3.13 4.05
C LYS A 11 3.93 3.59 5.50
N GLU A 12 3.94 4.90 5.74
CA GLU A 12 3.96 5.47 7.10
C GLU A 12 2.69 5.09 7.88
N ALA A 13 1.51 5.23 7.27
CA ALA A 13 0.24 4.84 7.90
C ALA A 13 0.21 3.34 8.22
N ARG A 14 0.68 2.48 7.30
CA ARG A 14 0.77 1.03 7.52
C ARG A 14 1.67 0.70 8.71
N LEU A 15 2.83 1.35 8.80
CA LEU A 15 3.77 1.13 9.90
C LEU A 15 3.20 1.62 11.23
N ALA A 16 2.46 2.74 11.24
CA ALA A 16 1.80 3.25 12.44
C ALA A 16 0.73 2.29 12.97
N THR A 17 0.00 1.59 12.08
CA THR A 17 -0.99 0.58 12.45
C THR A 17 -0.40 -0.83 12.67
N LYS A 18 0.91 -1.00 12.47
CA LYS A 18 1.63 -2.29 12.55
C LYS A 18 1.08 -3.37 11.62
N PHE A 19 0.47 -2.99 10.50
CA PHE A 19 -0.01 -3.95 9.51
C PHE A 19 1.13 -4.40 8.58
N SER A 20 1.13 -5.67 8.20
CA SER A 20 1.83 -6.13 7.01
C SER A 20 1.16 -5.58 5.74
N GLN A 21 1.87 -5.61 4.61
CA GLN A 21 1.28 -5.21 3.32
C GLN A 21 0.06 -6.08 2.97
N LYS A 22 0.09 -7.37 3.34
CA LYS A 22 -1.04 -8.29 3.16
C LYS A 22 -2.23 -7.89 4.03
N GLU A 23 -2.02 -7.63 5.33
CA GLU A 23 -3.09 -7.24 6.25
C GLU A 23 -3.75 -5.92 5.85
N LEU A 24 -2.94 -4.93 5.45
CA LEU A 24 -3.47 -3.67 4.93
C LEU A 24 -4.34 -3.89 3.68
N GLY A 25 -3.87 -4.74 2.75
CA GLY A 25 -4.62 -5.01 1.53
C GLY A 25 -5.94 -5.74 1.81
N ILE A 26 -5.94 -6.74 2.69
CA ILE A 26 -7.15 -7.45 3.10
C ILE A 26 -8.13 -6.50 3.80
N ALA A 27 -7.64 -5.65 4.71
CA ALA A 27 -8.46 -4.65 5.38
C ALA A 27 -9.04 -3.61 4.41
N ALA A 28 -8.35 -3.34 3.30
CA ALA A 28 -8.81 -2.48 2.21
C ALA A 28 -9.72 -3.20 1.19
N GLY A 29 -10.11 -4.45 1.44
CA GLY A 29 -10.98 -5.23 0.56
C GLY A 29 -10.28 -5.83 -0.67
N ILE A 30 -8.95 -5.84 -0.70
CA ILE A 30 -8.17 -6.53 -1.73
C ILE A 30 -8.13 -8.02 -1.40
N ASP A 31 -8.33 -8.86 -2.43
CA ASP A 31 -8.21 -10.31 -2.29
C ASP A 31 -6.88 -10.72 -1.64
N GLN A 32 -6.92 -11.69 -0.72
CA GLN A 32 -5.78 -12.09 0.11
C GLN A 32 -4.53 -12.52 -0.69
N PHE A 33 -4.70 -13.04 -1.90
CA PHE A 33 -3.61 -13.49 -2.76
C PHE A 33 -2.99 -12.33 -3.55
N SER A 34 -3.75 -11.25 -3.75
CA SER A 34 -3.30 -10.04 -4.45
C SER A 34 -2.96 -8.86 -3.51
N ALA A 35 -3.33 -8.95 -2.22
CA ALA A 35 -3.18 -7.90 -1.23
C ALA A 35 -1.73 -7.40 -1.09
N SER A 36 -0.79 -8.30 -0.80
CA SER A 36 0.62 -7.94 -0.62
C SER A 36 1.26 -7.29 -1.86
N PRO A 37 1.20 -7.89 -3.07
CA PRO A 37 1.81 -7.29 -4.25
C PRO A 37 1.12 -5.97 -4.66
N ARG A 38 -0.20 -5.82 -4.47
CA ARG A 38 -0.93 -4.58 -4.79
C ARG A 38 -0.56 -3.44 -3.83
N ILE A 39 -0.50 -3.68 -2.52
CA ILE A 39 -0.02 -2.69 -1.56
C ILE A 39 1.44 -2.31 -1.82
N ASN A 40 2.30 -3.27 -2.15
CA ASN A 40 3.69 -2.98 -2.50
C ASN A 40 3.81 -2.05 -3.73
N GLN A 41 2.94 -2.19 -4.73
CA GLN A 41 2.90 -1.28 -5.89
C GLN A 41 2.52 0.15 -5.50
N TYR A 42 1.61 0.31 -4.53
CA TYR A 42 1.24 1.62 -3.99
C TYR A 42 2.38 2.23 -3.17
N GLU A 43 3.05 1.45 -2.31
CA GLU A 43 4.17 1.93 -1.48
C GLU A 43 5.44 2.25 -2.25
N THR A 44 5.64 1.63 -3.42
CA THR A 44 6.78 1.89 -4.32
C THR A 44 6.46 2.95 -5.37
N GLY A 45 5.20 3.41 -5.45
CA GLY A 45 4.75 4.38 -6.46
C GLY A 45 4.71 3.82 -7.87
N LYS A 46 4.78 2.49 -8.04
CA LYS A 46 4.68 1.82 -9.34
C LYS A 46 3.28 1.92 -9.92
N HIS A 47 2.27 1.95 -9.06
CA HIS A 47 0.90 2.32 -9.39
C HIS A 47 0.38 3.33 -8.38
N THR A 48 -0.38 4.29 -8.86
CA THR A 48 -1.22 5.16 -8.01
C THR A 48 -2.60 4.51 -7.96
N PRO A 49 -3.19 4.31 -6.77
CA PRO A 49 -4.61 4.00 -6.71
C PRO A 49 -5.39 5.20 -7.29
N ASP A 50 -6.31 4.93 -8.21
CA ASP A 50 -7.30 5.91 -8.72
C ASP A 50 -8.16 6.47 -7.57
#